data_AF-A0A0V7ZIE4-F1
#
_entry.id   AF-A0A0V7ZIE4-F1
#
_cell.length_a   1.000
_cell.length_b   1.000
_cell.length_c   1.000
_cell.angle_alpha   90.00
_cell.angle_beta   90.00
_cell.angle_gamma   90.00
#
_symmetry.space_group_name_H-M   'P 1'
#
loop_
_entity.id
_entity.type
_entity.pdbx_description
1 polymer ?
#
loop_
_entity_poly.entity_id
_entity_poly.type
_entity_poly.pdbx_seq_one_letter_code
_entity_poly.pdbx_strand_id
1 'polypeptide(L)'
;MKVLKVIPAIVLLGFMVVSQKANSQTLPKIELKLKPQIEKLQVDPIQTPDSREDKQTAQIYLKKGLELFKAEKFNEAIQAFGEVIKIQPNNQYAYLFSGLSYFQLKQYQ
;
A
#
# COMPACT_ATOMS: atom_id res chain seq x y z
N MET A 1 -33.15 19.08 42.70
CA MET A 1 -32.97 17.77 42.03
C MET A 1 -32.35 18.00 40.66
N LYS A 2 -31.20 17.36 40.37
CA LYS A 2 -30.64 17.25 39.01
C LYS A 2 -31.45 16.23 38.22
N VAL A 3 -31.69 16.47 36.94
CA VAL A 3 -31.49 15.42 35.92
C VAL A 3 -31.25 16.01 34.53
N LEU A 4 -30.05 15.67 34.06
CA LEU A 4 -29.44 15.71 32.75
C LEU A 4 -30.27 14.98 31.68
N LYS A 5 -30.45 15.55 30.48
CA LYS A 5 -30.61 14.80 29.22
C LYS A 5 -29.95 15.55 28.05
N VAL A 6 -28.98 14.89 27.44
CA VAL A 6 -28.15 15.31 26.30
C VAL A 6 -28.92 15.04 24.98
N ILE A 7 -28.82 15.93 24.00
CA ILE A 7 -29.48 15.82 22.68
C ILE A 7 -28.50 15.17 21.67
N PRO A 8 -28.91 14.17 20.87
CA PRO A 8 -28.02 13.47 19.94
C PRO A 8 -27.77 14.24 18.62
N ALA A 9 -26.50 14.26 18.20
CA ALA A 9 -25.95 15.10 17.11
C ALA A 9 -25.65 14.31 15.82
N ILE A 10 -26.65 13.72 15.14
CA ILE A 10 -26.38 12.83 13.98
C ILE A 10 -27.12 13.21 12.68
N VAL A 11 -27.89 14.31 12.62
CA VAL A 11 -28.73 14.61 11.42
C VAL A 11 -28.17 15.67 10.46
N LEU A 12 -27.01 16.27 10.72
CA LEU A 12 -26.55 17.47 9.98
C LEU A 12 -25.55 17.24 8.82
N LEU A 13 -25.29 16.00 8.39
CA LEU A 13 -24.36 15.72 7.27
C LEU A 13 -25.04 15.31 5.96
N GLY A 14 -26.36 15.52 5.83
CA GLY A 14 -27.17 15.11 4.68
C GLY A 14 -27.43 16.16 3.59
N PHE A 15 -26.90 17.39 3.70
CA PHE A 15 -27.11 18.43 2.69
C PHE A 15 -25.82 19.19 2.43
N MET A 16 -25.18 18.91 1.29
CA MET A 16 -24.76 19.93 0.31
C MET A 16 -23.99 19.25 -0.83
N VAL A 17 -24.74 18.77 -1.81
CA VAL A 17 -24.25 18.78 -3.20
C VAL A 17 -24.51 20.18 -3.73
N VAL A 18 -23.48 20.98 -3.95
CA VAL A 18 -23.51 22.08 -4.94
C VAL A 18 -22.16 22.17 -5.63
N SER A 19 -22.24 22.07 -6.95
CA SER A 19 -21.22 22.10 -7.99
C SER A 19 -20.25 23.29 -7.94
N GLN A 20 -18.96 23.07 -8.27
CA GLN A 20 -18.22 23.99 -9.14
C GLN A 20 -16.96 23.36 -9.76
N LYS A 21 -16.95 23.37 -11.09
CA LYS A 21 -15.82 23.35 -12.03
C LYS A 21 -14.44 23.49 -11.38
N ALA A 22 -13.59 22.48 -11.54
CA ALA A 22 -12.16 22.56 -11.22
C ALA A 22 -11.53 23.72 -12.00
N ASN A 23 -11.25 24.82 -11.31
CA ASN A 23 -10.44 25.94 -11.78
C ASN A 23 -9.08 25.84 -11.09
N SER A 24 -8.07 25.42 -11.86
CA SER A 24 -6.74 25.02 -11.39
C SER A 24 -5.82 26.19 -11.04
N GLN A 25 -6.30 27.24 -10.38
CA GLN A 25 -5.46 28.35 -9.94
C GLN A 25 -5.96 28.86 -8.60
N THR A 26 -5.10 28.77 -7.57
CA THR A 26 -5.30 29.05 -6.12
C THR A 26 -5.66 27.85 -5.24
N LEU A 27 -4.79 26.82 -5.19
CA LEU A 27 -4.63 26.10 -3.92
C LEU A 27 -3.87 27.02 -2.94
N PRO A 28 -4.42 27.35 -1.76
CA PRO A 28 -3.60 27.87 -0.68
C PRO A 28 -2.51 26.83 -0.40
N LYS A 29 -1.25 27.25 -0.41
CA LYS A 29 -0.15 26.43 0.12
C LYS A 29 -0.45 26.21 1.60
N ILE A 30 -1.13 25.11 1.89
CA ILE A 30 -1.10 24.52 3.22
C ILE A 30 0.33 24.00 3.34
N GLU A 31 1.23 24.86 3.82
CA GLU A 31 2.50 24.42 4.39
C GLU A 31 2.14 23.57 5.60
N LEU A 32 1.87 22.29 5.32
CA LEU A 32 1.76 21.27 6.31
C LEU A 32 3.11 21.30 7.04
N LYS A 33 3.14 21.91 8.22
CA LYS A 33 4.25 21.82 9.18
C LYS A 33 4.34 20.40 9.74
N LEU A 34 4.25 19.40 8.88
CA LEU A 34 4.78 18.10 9.18
C LEU A 34 6.29 18.29 9.08
N LYS A 35 6.96 18.57 10.20
CA LYS A 35 8.37 18.21 10.32
C LYS A 35 8.46 16.79 9.77
N PRO A 36 9.18 16.54 8.66
CA PRO A 36 9.33 15.18 8.20
C PRO A 36 10.10 14.46 9.30
N GLN A 37 9.39 13.67 10.11
CA GLN A 37 10.00 12.62 10.92
C GLN A 37 10.64 11.54 10.04
N ILE A 38 10.66 11.74 8.71
CA ILE A 38 11.48 11.02 7.73
C ILE A 38 12.98 11.13 8.06
N GLU A 39 13.41 12.12 8.83
CA GLU A 39 14.82 12.24 9.27
C GLU A 39 15.21 11.26 10.40
N LYS A 40 14.26 10.50 10.97
CA LYS A 40 14.56 9.47 11.99
C LYS A 40 14.11 8.05 11.64
N LEU A 41 13.76 7.79 10.39
CA LEU A 41 13.98 6.42 9.91
C LEU A 41 15.45 6.34 9.52
N GLN A 42 16.22 5.62 10.32
CA GLN A 42 17.47 5.04 9.82
C GLN A 42 17.05 4.18 8.63
N VAL A 43 17.14 4.74 7.43
CA VAL A 43 17.14 3.93 6.21
C VAL A 43 18.51 3.28 6.26
N ASP A 44 18.59 2.12 6.90
CA ASP A 44 19.75 1.25 6.80
C ASP A 44 20.16 1.20 5.33
N PRO A 45 21.47 1.27 5.00
CA PRO A 45 21.92 1.29 3.62
C PRO A 45 21.14 0.26 2.82
N ILE A 46 20.47 0.71 1.76
CA ILE A 46 19.71 -0.15 0.85
C ILE A 46 20.62 -1.33 0.54
N GLN A 47 20.31 -2.52 1.08
CA GLN A 47 21.10 -3.71 0.85
C GLN A 47 20.98 -4.00 -0.63
N THR A 48 22.02 -3.68 -1.40
CA THR A 48 22.16 -4.18 -2.74
C THR A 48 22.29 -5.69 -2.61
N PRO A 49 21.42 -6.51 -3.25
CA PRO A 49 21.67 -7.93 -3.36
C PRO A 49 22.95 -8.11 -4.18
N ASP A 50 24.07 -8.16 -3.48
CA ASP A 50 25.41 -8.04 -4.06
C ASP A 50 25.90 -9.41 -4.55
N SER A 51 25.30 -10.50 -4.04
CA SER A 51 25.66 -11.85 -4.45
C SER A 51 24.87 -12.34 -5.68
N ARG A 52 25.53 -13.14 -6.53
CA ARG A 52 24.88 -13.83 -7.65
C ARG A 52 23.84 -14.85 -7.16
N GLU A 53 24.08 -15.44 -6.00
CA GLU A 53 23.21 -16.44 -5.36
C GLU A 53 21.88 -15.81 -4.91
N ASP A 54 21.91 -14.62 -4.30
CA ASP A 54 20.70 -13.87 -3.94
C ASP A 54 19.86 -13.55 -5.17
N LYS A 55 20.50 -13.10 -6.26
CA LYS A 55 19.79 -12.83 -7.51
C LYS A 55 19.12 -14.07 -8.10
N GLN A 56 19.80 -15.22 -8.06
CA GLN A 56 19.22 -16.49 -8.51
C GLN A 56 18.06 -16.93 -7.61
N THR A 57 18.23 -16.79 -6.29
CA THR A 57 17.20 -17.14 -5.30
C THR A 57 15.95 -16.28 -5.49
N ALA A 58 16.11 -14.96 -5.68
CA ALA A 58 15.01 -14.07 -6.00
C ALA A 58 14.30 -14.46 -7.31
N GLN A 59 15.04 -14.90 -8.34
CA GLN A 59 14.42 -15.37 -9.59
C GLN A 59 13.63 -16.66 -9.41
N ILE A 60 14.09 -17.58 -8.56
CA ILE A 60 13.37 -18.83 -8.24
C ILE A 60 12.04 -18.50 -7.55
N TYR A 61 12.06 -17.64 -6.54
CA TYR A 61 10.84 -17.20 -5.86
C TYR A 61 9.90 -16.43 -6.78
N LEU A 62 10.42 -15.59 -7.67
CA LEU A 62 9.62 -14.88 -8.65
C LEU A 62 8.89 -15.85 -9.59
N LYS A 63 9.58 -16.86 -10.13
CA LYS A 63 8.97 -17.89 -10.97
C LYS A 63 7.90 -18.67 -10.21
N LYS A 64 8.20 -19.11 -8.99
CA LYS A 64 7.24 -19.80 -8.11
C LYS A 64 5.99 -18.96 -7.87
N GLY A 65 6.16 -17.67 -7.57
CA GLY A 65 5.04 -16.75 -7.37
C GLY A 65 4.16 -16.59 -8.61
N LEU A 66 4.78 -16.51 -9.79
CA LEU A 66 4.05 -16.44 -11.06
C LEU A 66 3.27 -17.74 -11.37
N GLU A 67 3.84 -18.90 -11.08
CA GLU A 67 3.15 -20.19 -11.23
C GLU A 67 1.96 -20.30 -10.27
N LEU A 68 2.14 -19.90 -9.00
CA LEU A 68 1.06 -19.87 -8.01
C LEU A 68 -0.04 -18.88 -8.39
N PHE A 69 0.33 -17.70 -8.90
CA PHE A 69 -0.62 -16.71 -9.41
C PHE A 69 -1.45 -17.26 -10.57
N LYS A 70 -0.81 -17.94 -11.54
CA LYS A 70 -1.51 -18.60 -12.65
C LYS A 70 -2.42 -19.75 -12.20
N ALA A 71 -2.07 -20.40 -11.09
CA ALA A 71 -2.87 -21.44 -10.46
C ALA A 71 -3.95 -20.87 -9.52
N GLU A 72 -4.17 -19.55 -9.51
CA GLU A 72 -5.13 -18.83 -8.65
C GLU A 72 -4.90 -19.02 -7.13
N LYS A 73 -3.70 -19.48 -6.75
CA LYS A 73 -3.27 -19.64 -5.36
C LYS A 73 -2.68 -18.32 -4.86
N PHE A 74 -3.56 -17.32 -4.74
CA PHE A 74 -3.13 -15.94 -4.52
C PHE A 74 -2.44 -15.70 -3.17
N ASN A 75 -2.84 -16.41 -2.11
CA ASN A 75 -2.19 -16.29 -0.79
C ASN A 75 -0.73 -16.78 -0.84
N GLU A 76 -0.49 -17.94 -1.45
CA GLU A 76 0.84 -18.52 -1.60
C GLU A 76 1.69 -17.71 -2.59
N ALA A 77 1.07 -17.16 -3.64
CA ALA A 77 1.74 -16.25 -4.57
C ALA A 77 2.27 -15.01 -3.85
N ILE A 78 1.47 -14.40 -2.97
CA ILE A 78 1.88 -13.25 -2.14
C ILE A 78 3.09 -13.61 -1.27
N GLN A 79 3.10 -14.79 -0.65
CA GLN A 79 4.25 -15.24 0.15
C GLN A 79 5.51 -15.36 -0.71
N ALA A 80 5.41 -15.97 -1.89
CA ALA A 80 6.55 -16.10 -2.80
C ALA A 80 7.08 -14.74 -3.28
N PHE A 81 6.21 -13.79 -3.61
CA PHE A 81 6.62 -12.43 -3.96
C PHE A 81 7.23 -11.67 -2.77
N GLY A 82 6.77 -11.94 -1.55
CA GLY A 82 7.37 -11.41 -0.33
C GLY A 82 8.84 -11.80 -0.16
N GLU A 83 9.20 -13.04 -0.49
CA GLU A 83 10.61 -13.47 -0.49
C GLU A 83 11.44 -12.73 -1.54
N VAL A 84 10.87 -12.46 -2.73
CA VAL A 84 11.55 -11.63 -3.75
C VAL A 84 11.80 -10.21 -3.22
N ILE A 85 10.83 -9.61 -2.52
CA ILE A 85 10.96 -8.26 -1.97
C ILE A 85 12.03 -8.20 -0.86
N LYS A 86 12.14 -9.24 -0.03
CA LYS A 86 13.20 -9.33 1.00
C LYS A 86 14.60 -9.33 0.37
N ILE A 87 14.78 -10.07 -0.73
CA ILE A 87 16.08 -10.21 -1.40
C ILE A 87 16.36 -9.03 -2.34
N GLN A 88 15.34 -8.57 -3.06
CA GLN A 88 15.40 -7.47 -4.02
C GLN A 88 14.30 -6.45 -3.67
N PRO A 89 14.55 -5.53 -2.72
CA PRO A 89 13.57 -4.56 -2.26
C PRO A 89 13.01 -3.63 -3.35
N ASN A 90 13.72 -3.52 -4.48
CA ASN A 90 13.36 -2.70 -5.63
C ASN A 90 12.79 -3.53 -6.80
N ASN A 91 12.41 -4.80 -6.60
CA ASN A 91 11.88 -5.63 -7.68
C ASN A 91 10.43 -5.23 -8.02
N GLN A 92 10.27 -4.46 -9.09
CA GLN A 92 8.97 -3.99 -9.59
C GLN A 92 7.96 -5.10 -9.88
N TYR A 93 8.41 -6.26 -10.36
CA TYR A 93 7.52 -7.37 -10.69
C TYR A 93 6.91 -8.00 -9.43
N ALA A 94 7.71 -8.16 -8.38
CA ALA A 94 7.24 -8.71 -7.12
C ALA A 94 6.11 -7.86 -6.52
N TYR A 95 6.26 -6.53 -6.52
CA TYR A 95 5.18 -5.63 -6.06
C TYR A 95 3.96 -5.66 -6.98
N LEU A 96 4.15 -5.64 -8.30
CA LEU A 96 3.05 -5.67 -9.26
C LEU A 96 2.19 -6.92 -9.06
N PHE A 97 2.81 -8.10 -9.08
CA PHE A 97 2.08 -9.35 -8.97
C PHE A 97 1.55 -9.61 -7.54
N SER A 98 2.22 -9.12 -6.50
CA SER A 98 1.67 -9.13 -5.14
C SER A 98 0.39 -8.28 -5.08
N GLY A 99 0.41 -7.07 -5.63
CA GLY A 99 -0.76 -6.19 -5.71
C GLY A 99 -1.92 -6.81 -6.49
N LEU A 100 -1.63 -7.42 -7.65
CA LEU A 100 -2.63 -8.17 -8.42
C LEU A 100 -3.19 -9.35 -7.62
N SER A 101 -2.36 -10.07 -6.88
CA SER A 101 -2.82 -11.19 -6.03
C SER A 101 -3.76 -10.71 -4.92
N TYR A 102 -3.44 -9.60 -4.25
CA TYR A 102 -4.32 -8.97 -3.26
C TYR A 102 -5.64 -8.48 -3.87
N PHE A 103 -5.58 -7.93 -5.08
CA PHE A 103 -6.78 -7.50 -5.80
C PHE A 103 -7.69 -8.69 -6.09
N GLN A 104 -7.14 -9.80 -6.59
CA GLN A 104 -7.91 -11.02 -6.84
C GLN A 104 -8.52 -11.59 -5.57
N LEU A 105 -7.77 -11.68 -4.47
CA LEU A 105 -8.33 -12.15 -3.19
C LEU A 105 -9.53 -11.33 -2.72
N LYS A 106 -9.57 -10.02 -2.99
CA LYS A 106 -10.72 -9.17 -2.65
C LYS A 106 -11.90 -9.32 -3.60
N GLN A 107 -11.70 -9.86 -4.80
CA GLN A 107 -12.77 -10.13 -5.76
C GLN A 107 -13.37 -11.53 -5.60
N TYR A 108 -12.59 -12.50 -5.14
CA TYR A 108 -13.03 -13.89 -4.91
C TYR A 108 -13.50 -14.18 -3.47
N GLN A 109 -13.33 -13.23 -2.53
CA GLN A 109 -13.92 -13.28 -1.18
C GLN A 109 -15.29 -12.59 -1.16
#